data_AF-A0A1B6ITN7-F1
#
_entry.id   AF-A0A1B6ITN7-F1
#
_cell.length_a   1.000
_cell.length_b   1.000
_cell.length_c   1.000
_cell.angle_alpha   90.00
_cell.angle_beta   90.00
_cell.angle_gamma   90.00
#
_symmetry.space_group_name_H-M   'P 1'
#
loop_
_entity.id
_entity.type
_entity.pdbx_description
1 polymer ?
#
loop_
_entity_poly.entity_id
_entity_poly.type
_entity_poly.pdbx_seq_one_letter_code
_entity_poly.pdbx_strand_id
1 'polypeptide(L)'
;MLLSRNSTYLGQYSSVLLQKITCSLKSVRYFSSVNELESPLSGVKIIDLTRIVAGPFCTMVLGDLGAEVFKIEQPGSGDEARKWGPPYVQGSNTTCYFVCLNRNK
;
A
#
# COMPACT_ATOMS: atom_id res chain seq x y z
N MET A 1 -7.21 5.87 19.04
CA MET A 1 -6.63 7.09 18.46
C MET A 1 -6.52 6.86 16.96
N LEU A 2 -7.58 7.24 16.24
CA LEU A 2 -7.76 7.00 14.81
C LEU A 2 -7.02 8.07 14.02
N LEU A 3 -5.95 7.71 13.30
CA LEU A 3 -5.42 8.54 12.23
C LEU A 3 -5.96 8.01 10.90
N SER A 4 -7.09 8.59 10.52
CA SER A 4 -7.68 8.56 9.19
C SER A 4 -6.61 8.77 8.12
N ARG A 5 -6.50 7.80 7.20
CA ARG A 5 -5.66 7.90 6.01
C ARG A 5 -6.24 8.98 5.08
N ASN A 6 -5.76 10.21 5.23
CA ASN A 6 -5.95 11.27 4.24
C ASN A 6 -5.11 10.99 2.99
N SER A 7 -5.62 10.11 2.13
CA SER A 7 -5.19 9.98 0.73
C SER A 7 -6.05 10.87 -0.18
N THR A 8 -6.30 12.11 0.25
CA THR A 8 -7.11 13.11 -0.50
C THR A 8 -6.24 14.19 -1.15
N TYR A 9 -4.97 14.31 -0.78
CA TYR A 9 -4.14 15.44 -1.19
C TYR A 9 -3.54 15.33 -2.61
N LEU A 10 -3.45 14.15 -3.23
CA LEU A 10 -2.99 14.01 -4.62
C LEU A 10 -4.14 14.01 -5.65
N GLY A 11 -5.35 13.62 -5.23
CA GLY A 11 -6.54 13.61 -6.10
C GLY A 11 -7.14 15.00 -6.32
N GLN A 12 -7.02 15.90 -5.33
CA GLN A 12 -7.65 17.23 -5.39
C GLN A 12 -6.91 18.24 -6.29
N TYR A 13 -5.59 18.13 -6.46
CA TYR A 13 -4.85 19.04 -7.34
C TYR A 13 -4.94 18.65 -8.82
N SER A 14 -5.15 17.36 -9.12
CA SER A 14 -5.32 16.87 -10.50
C SER A 14 -6.64 17.34 -11.12
N SER A 15 -7.74 17.29 -10.36
CA SER A 15 -9.08 17.64 -10.86
C SER A 15 -9.22 19.12 -11.24
N VAL A 16 -8.62 20.03 -10.46
CA VAL A 16 -8.67 21.47 -10.73
C VAL A 16 -7.81 21.88 -11.93
N LEU A 17 -6.69 21.18 -12.18
CA LEU A 17 -5.82 21.44 -13.33
C LEU A 17 -6.44 20.88 -14.63
N LEU A 18 -7.06 19.70 -14.56
CA LEU A 18 -7.77 19.08 -15.67
C LEU A 18 -9.00 19.91 -16.10
N GLN A 19 -9.70 20.54 -15.15
CA GLN A 19 -10.87 21.36 -15.46
C GLN A 19 -10.53 22.67 -16.21
N LYS A 20 -9.29 23.16 -16.09
CA LYS A 20 -8.80 24.31 -16.88
C LYS A 20 -8.42 23.94 -18.32
N ILE A 21 -8.04 22.69 -18.57
CA ILE A 21 -7.69 22.19 -19.91
C ILE A 21 -8.96 21.84 -20.71
N THR A 22 -10.07 21.49 -20.05
CA THR A 22 -11.31 21.05 -20.72
C THR A 22 -12.15 22.18 -21.35
N CYS A 23 -11.83 23.46 -21.13
CA CYS A 23 -12.62 24.59 -21.66
C CYS A 23 -12.12 25.11 -23.03
N SER A 24 -11.66 24.23 -23.93
CA SER A 24 -11.32 24.65 -25.31
C SER A 24 -11.50 23.58 -26.40
N LEU A 25 -11.80 22.31 -26.07
CA LEU A 25 -11.93 21.25 -27.07
C LEU A 25 -13.34 20.62 -27.06
N LYS A 26 -14.33 21.38 -27.54
CA LYS A 26 -15.63 20.84 -27.97
C LYS A 26 -15.44 20.00 -29.25
N SER A 27 -15.03 18.73 -29.14
CA SER A 27 -15.23 17.75 -30.23
C SER A 27 -14.90 16.30 -29.87
N VAL A 28 -14.03 16.03 -28.88
CA VAL A 28 -13.70 14.64 -28.56
C VAL A 28 -14.73 14.11 -27.57
N ARG A 29 -15.62 13.22 -28.02
CA ARG A 29 -16.48 12.40 -27.14
C ARG A 29 -15.57 11.56 -26.24
N TYR A 30 -15.19 12.10 -25.08
CA TYR A 30 -14.59 11.31 -24.02
C TYR A 30 -15.70 10.42 -23.46
N PHE A 31 -15.66 9.15 -23.84
CA PHE A 31 -16.44 8.08 -23.25
C PHE A 31 -16.28 8.18 -21.73
N SER A 32 -17.35 8.60 -21.07
CA SER A 32 -17.43 8.77 -19.63
C SER A 32 -17.53 7.39 -18.98
N SER A 33 -16.39 6.72 -18.85
CA SER A 33 -16.20 5.61 -17.91
C SER A 33 -14.89 5.85 -17.17
N VAL A 34 -14.87 6.89 -16.33
CA VAL A 34 -13.99 6.85 -15.17
C VAL A 34 -14.54 5.75 -14.26
N ASN A 35 -14.16 4.51 -14.53
CA ASN A 35 -14.01 3.59 -13.42
C ASN A 35 -12.95 4.26 -12.54
N GLU A 36 -13.24 4.50 -11.27
CA GLU A 36 -12.19 4.76 -10.29
C GLU A 36 -11.09 3.74 -10.57
N LEU A 37 -9.84 4.19 -10.71
CA LEU A 37 -8.71 3.32 -11.04
C LEU A 37 -8.50 2.37 -9.86
N GLU A 38 -9.31 1.32 -9.79
CA GLU A 38 -9.19 0.28 -8.80
C GLU A 38 -7.81 -0.35 -8.97
N SER A 39 -7.09 -0.46 -7.86
CA SER A 39 -5.78 -1.11 -7.87
C SER A 39 -5.95 -2.54 -8.41
N PRO A 40 -4.97 -3.10 -9.15
CA PRO A 40 -5.14 -4.38 -9.84
C PRO A 40 -5.59 -5.55 -8.96
N LEU A 41 -5.31 -5.50 -7.66
CA LEU A 41 -5.72 -6.51 -6.67
C LEU A 41 -6.73 -5.97 -5.63
N SER A 42 -7.47 -4.92 -5.97
CA SER A 42 -8.54 -4.39 -5.13
C SER A 42 -9.53 -5.50 -4.74
N GLY A 43 -9.87 -5.58 -3.46
CA GLY A 43 -10.80 -6.58 -2.91
C GLY A 43 -10.20 -7.98 -2.71
N VAL A 44 -8.95 -8.23 -3.13
CA VAL A 44 -8.26 -9.50 -2.87
C VAL A 44 -7.73 -9.52 -1.44
N LYS A 45 -8.02 -10.61 -0.71
CA LYS A 45 -7.53 -10.83 0.67
C LYS A 45 -6.50 -11.94 0.69
N ILE A 46 -5.36 -11.69 1.32
CA ILE A 46 -4.22 -12.60 1.37
C ILE A 46 -3.87 -12.88 2.83
N ILE A 47 -3.69 -14.15 3.17
CA ILE A 47 -3.14 -14.57 4.47
C ILE A 47 -1.66 -14.89 4.27
N ASP A 48 -0.79 -14.09 4.86
CA ASP A 48 0.66 -14.23 4.77
C ASP A 48 1.20 -14.99 6.00
N LEU A 49 1.49 -16.28 5.82
CA LEU A 49 2.14 -17.16 6.81
C LEU A 49 3.65 -17.27 6.60
N THR A 50 4.20 -16.50 5.66
CA THR A 50 5.60 -16.59 5.29
C THR A 50 6.48 -15.82 6.27
N ARG A 51 7.79 -16.07 6.23
CA ARG A 51 8.76 -15.47 7.15
C ARG A 51 10.00 -14.99 6.40
N ILE A 52 10.81 -14.18 7.06
CA ILE A 52 12.14 -13.78 6.60
C ILE A 52 12.09 -12.82 5.40
N VAL A 53 12.33 -13.31 4.17
CA VAL A 53 12.57 -12.43 3.02
C VAL A 53 11.70 -12.77 1.81
N ALA A 54 11.83 -13.97 1.24
CA ALA A 54 11.22 -14.28 -0.06
C ALA A 54 9.70 -14.17 -0.06
N GLY A 55 9.05 -14.77 0.94
CA GLY A 55 7.60 -14.70 1.08
C GLY A 55 7.11 -13.29 1.43
N PRO A 56 7.69 -12.62 2.45
CA PRO A 56 7.31 -11.26 2.78
C PRO A 56 7.47 -10.28 1.61
N PHE A 57 8.51 -10.43 0.80
CA PHE A 57 8.71 -9.62 -0.40
C PHE A 57 7.59 -9.84 -1.43
N CYS A 58 7.21 -11.09 -1.70
CA CYS A 58 6.14 -11.41 -2.62
C CYS A 58 4.81 -10.78 -2.18
N THR A 59 4.40 -11.01 -0.94
CA THR A 59 3.11 -10.51 -0.42
C THR A 59 3.12 -8.99 -0.24
N MET A 60 4.28 -8.38 0.00
CA MET A 60 4.42 -6.92 -0.01
C MET A 60 4.12 -6.33 -1.39
N VAL A 61 4.65 -6.94 -2.47
CA VAL A 61 4.34 -6.49 -3.84
C VAL A 61 2.85 -6.65 -4.15
N LEU A 62 2.21 -7.72 -3.67
CA LEU A 62 0.76 -7.91 -3.82
C LEU A 62 -0.03 -6.84 -3.04
N GLY A 63 0.42 -6.46 -1.85
CA GLY A 63 -0.15 -5.34 -1.09
C GLY A 63 0.03 -3.99 -1.80
N ASP A 64 1.19 -3.75 -2.42
CA ASP A 64 1.45 -2.55 -3.23
C ASP A 64 0.52 -2.48 -4.47
N LEU A 65 0.07 -3.63 -4.98
CA LEU A 65 -0.93 -3.74 -6.06
C LEU A 65 -2.39 -3.63 -5.57
N GLY A 66 -2.62 -3.37 -4.28
CA GLY A 66 -3.93 -3.09 -3.69
C GLY A 66 -4.59 -4.27 -2.98
N ALA A 67 -3.90 -5.39 -2.78
CA ALA A 67 -4.43 -6.50 -1.98
C ALA A 67 -4.42 -6.15 -0.48
N GLU A 68 -5.40 -6.67 0.25
CA GLU A 68 -5.42 -6.65 1.72
C GLU A 68 -4.65 -7.85 2.26
N VAL A 69 -3.50 -7.61 2.88
CA VAL A 69 -2.58 -8.67 3.32
C VAL A 69 -2.57 -8.76 4.84
N PHE A 70 -2.94 -9.92 5.38
CA PHE A 70 -2.92 -10.23 6.80
C PHE A 70 -1.69 -11.04 7.14
N LYS A 71 -0.69 -10.42 7.78
CA LYS A 71 0.49 -11.11 8.30
C LYS A 71 0.12 -11.89 9.56
N ILE A 72 0.21 -13.22 9.51
CA ILE A 72 -0.04 -14.09 10.66
C ILE A 72 1.30 -14.62 11.16
N GLU A 73 1.59 -14.34 12.43
CA GLU A 73 2.86 -14.69 13.06
C GLU A 73 2.65 -15.58 14.28
N GLN A 74 3.73 -16.27 14.68
CA GLN A 74 3.71 -17.10 15.87
C GLN A 74 3.52 -16.23 17.12
N PRO A 75 2.56 -16.55 18.00
CA PRO A 75 2.38 -15.83 19.26
C PRO A 75 3.67 -15.85 20.11
N GLY A 76 4.02 -14.70 20.68
CA GLY A 76 5.20 -14.54 21.54
C GLY A 76 6.52 -14.31 20.81
N SER A 77 6.81 -15.07 19.74
CA SER A 77 8.09 -14.97 19.00
C SER A 77 8.05 -14.02 17.80
N GLY A 78 6.94 -13.99 17.06
CA GLY A 78 6.80 -13.21 15.83
C GLY A 78 7.63 -13.76 14.66
N ASP A 79 7.81 -12.92 13.63
CA ASP A 79 8.77 -13.16 12.54
C ASP A 79 10.22 -12.90 13.02
N GLU A 80 11.16 -13.80 12.72
CA GLU A 80 12.58 -13.64 13.10
C GLU A 80 13.20 -12.36 12.56
N ALA A 81 12.74 -11.88 11.39
CA ALA A 81 13.22 -10.64 10.80
C ALA A 81 13.02 -9.44 11.74
N ARG A 82 12.05 -9.48 12.67
CA ARG A 82 11.84 -8.44 13.71
C ARG A 82 13.02 -8.26 14.67
N LYS A 83 13.90 -9.26 14.76
CA LYS A 83 15.08 -9.28 15.63
C LYS A 83 16.40 -9.15 14.87
N TRP A 84 16.35 -9.13 13.54
CA TRP A 84 17.52 -8.90 12.67
C TRP A 84 17.96 -7.43 12.68
N GLY A 85 18.45 -6.98 13.83
CA GLY A 85 19.07 -5.67 14.00
C GLY A 85 20.52 -5.81 14.44
N PRO A 86 21.27 -4.69 14.49
CA PRO A 86 20.89 -3.34 14.02
C PRO A 86 20.88 -3.21 12.48
N PRO A 87 20.22 -2.19 11.88
CA PRO A 87 19.57 -1.02 12.52
C PRO A 87 18.08 -1.24 12.90
N TYR A 88 17.65 -0.47 13.91
CA TYR A 88 16.25 -0.42 14.38
C TYR A 88 15.59 0.90 13.98
N VAL A 89 14.27 0.89 13.82
CA VAL A 89 13.49 2.10 13.55
C VAL A 89 13.48 2.99 14.79
N GLN A 90 13.72 4.29 14.61
CA GLN A 90 13.78 5.25 15.71
C GLN A 90 12.47 5.24 16.52
N GLY A 91 12.58 5.06 17.83
CA GLY A 91 11.41 4.99 18.73
C GLY A 91 10.61 3.69 18.66
N SER A 92 11.12 2.65 17.98
CA SER A 92 10.50 1.33 17.90
C SER A 92 11.50 0.23 18.22
N ASN A 93 11.00 -0.89 18.75
CA ASN A 93 11.78 -2.12 18.94
C ASN A 93 11.83 -2.99 17.65
N THR A 94 11.41 -2.44 16.51
CA THR A 94 11.35 -3.16 15.23
C THR A 94 12.56 -2.82 14.36
N THR A 95 13.11 -3.84 13.70
CA THR A 95 14.26 -3.72 12.81
C THR A 95 13.87 -3.09 11.48
N CYS A 96 14.82 -2.41 10.84
CA CYS A 96 14.62 -1.88 9.48
C CYS A 96 14.38 -3.02 8.48
N TYR A 97 15.02 -4.19 8.67
CA TYR A 97 14.82 -5.37 7.84
C TYR A 97 13.35 -5.80 7.79
N PHE A 98 12.69 -5.86 8.96
CA PHE A 98 11.29 -6.25 9.01
C PHE A 98 10.39 -5.22 8.32
N VAL A 99 10.60 -3.93 8.59
CA VAL A 99 9.74 -2.84 8.08
C VAL A 99 9.84 -2.72 6.56
N CYS A 100 11.03 -2.88 5.98
CA CYS A 100 11.23 -2.77 4.53
C CYS A 100 10.46 -3.83 3.72
N LEU A 101 10.20 -5.01 4.31
CA LEU A 101 9.60 -6.17 3.64
C LEU A 101 8.14 -6.43 4.02
N ASN A 102 7.59 -5.65 4.96
CA ASN A 102 6.24 -5.82 5.47
C ASN A 102 5.43 -4.52 5.49
N ARG A 103 5.82 -3.52 4.68
CA ARG A 103 4.93 -2.39 4.40
C ARG A 103 3.63 -2.90 3.76
N ASN A 104 2.53 -2.20 4.00
CA ASN A 104 1.19 -2.54 3.49
C ASN A 104 0.64 -3.88 4.01
N LYS A 105 1.11 -4.32 5.18
CA LYS A 105 0.60 -5.44 5.97
C LYS A 105 0.43 -5.01 7.43
#